data_AF-A0A8C2AE73-F1
#
_entry.id   AF-A0A8C2AE73-F1
#
_cell.length_a   1.000
_cell.length_b   1.000
_cell.length_c   1.000
_cell.angle_alpha   90.00
_cell.angle_beta   90.00
_cell.angle_gamma   90.00
#
_symmetry.space_group_name_H-M   'P 1'
#
loop_
_entity.id
_entity.type
_entity.pdbx_description
1 polymer ?
#
loop_
_entity_poly.entity_id
_entity_poly.type
_entity_poly.pdbx_seq_one_letter_code
_entity_poly.pdbx_strand_id
1 'polypeptide(L)'
;PCKTVMPGILLGDVLPNFEAETTIGKIKFHEFLGNSWGILFSHPRDFTPVCTTELARAAKLHEEFKKRDVKMIALSIDSVEDHRKWSEDIMSFNQDKACCAMPFPIIADDKRELSVLLGMLDPDERDKDGMPLTARCVFVVGPDKRLKLSILYPATTGRNFDEILRVIDSLQLTATKKVATPVDWKPGQEVMVIPSLSDEEANKLFPAGFTLKEVPSGKKYIRYTKP
;
A
#
# COMPACT_ATOMS: atom_id res chain seq x y z
N PRO A 1 -2.39 -10.33 -32.89
CA PRO A 1 -2.76 -10.66 -31.49
C PRO A 1 -3.22 -9.41 -30.74
N CYS A 2 -4.53 -9.29 -30.52
CA CYS A 2 -5.10 -8.23 -29.69
C CYS A 2 -4.52 -8.40 -28.29
N LYS A 3 -3.64 -7.48 -27.85
CA LYS A 3 -3.18 -7.45 -26.46
C LYS A 3 -4.40 -7.09 -25.63
N THR A 4 -4.98 -8.09 -24.97
CA THR A 4 -6.02 -7.89 -23.97
C THR A 4 -5.46 -6.88 -22.97
N VAL A 5 -6.01 -5.66 -22.96
CA VAL A 5 -5.67 -4.65 -21.97
C VAL A 5 -6.08 -5.26 -20.63
N MET A 6 -5.12 -5.67 -19.81
CA MET A 6 -5.43 -6.16 -18.48
C MET A 6 -6.16 -5.02 -17.74
N PRO A 7 -7.37 -5.24 -17.20
CA PRO A 7 -8.07 -4.22 -16.46
C PRO A 7 -7.23 -3.86 -15.23
N GLY A 8 -6.79 -2.60 -15.17
CA GLY A 8 -6.08 -2.06 -14.02
C GLY A 8 -7.00 -1.11 -13.23
N ILE A 9 -6.80 -1.03 -11.92
CA ILE A 9 -7.47 -0.04 -11.07
C ILE A 9 -6.70 1.28 -11.15
N LEU A 10 -7.40 2.39 -11.37
CA LEU A 10 -6.83 3.73 -11.42
C LEU A 10 -6.99 4.48 -10.10
N LEU A 11 -6.21 5.54 -9.91
CA LEU A 11 -6.32 6.40 -8.73
C LEU A 11 -7.74 6.98 -8.62
N GLY A 12 -8.34 6.86 -7.44
CA GLY A 12 -9.69 7.32 -7.16
C GLY A 12 -10.79 6.29 -7.43
N ASP A 13 -10.50 5.19 -8.13
CA ASP A 13 -11.47 4.11 -8.31
C ASP A 13 -11.82 3.46 -6.98
N VAL A 14 -13.09 3.09 -6.81
CA VAL A 14 -13.53 2.30 -5.66
C VAL A 14 -13.04 0.88 -5.85
N LEU A 15 -12.25 0.35 -4.90
CA LEU A 15 -11.81 -1.04 -4.99
C LEU A 15 -13.02 -2.00 -4.93
N PRO A 16 -12.98 -3.10 -5.70
CA PRO A 16 -14.05 -4.11 -5.67
C PRO A 16 -14.33 -4.61 -4.26
N ASN A 17 -15.61 -4.77 -3.91
CA ASN A 17 -16.02 -5.36 -2.64
C ASN A 17 -16.08 -6.89 -2.74
N PHE A 18 -14.93 -7.50 -2.97
CA PHE A 18 -14.83 -8.95 -3.16
C PHE A 18 -15.01 -9.73 -1.86
N GLU A 19 -15.37 -10.99 -2.00
CA GLU A 19 -15.31 -11.99 -0.94
C GLU A 19 -14.14 -12.93 -1.22
N ALA A 20 -13.37 -13.28 -0.20
CA ALA A 20 -12.23 -14.18 -0.36
C ALA A 20 -11.98 -15.01 0.90
N GLU A 21 -11.45 -16.22 0.70
CA GLU A 21 -10.93 -17.04 1.79
C GLU A 21 -9.57 -16.50 2.23
N THR A 22 -9.35 -16.47 3.55
CA THR A 22 -8.10 -15.96 4.13
C THR A 22 -7.65 -16.85 5.30
N THR A 23 -6.45 -16.59 5.80
CA THR A 23 -5.92 -17.27 6.99
C THR A 23 -6.81 -17.14 8.23
N ILE A 24 -7.65 -16.09 8.33
CA ILE A 24 -8.60 -15.85 9.43
C ILE A 24 -10.06 -16.21 9.07
N GLY A 25 -10.27 -16.93 7.98
CA GLY A 25 -11.59 -17.27 7.45
C GLY A 25 -12.04 -16.35 6.31
N LYS A 26 -13.29 -16.54 5.87
CA LYS A 26 -13.86 -15.78 4.78
C LYS A 26 -14.08 -14.31 5.17
N ILE A 27 -13.68 -13.39 4.30
CA ILE A 27 -13.90 -11.95 4.49
C ILE A 27 -14.70 -11.35 3.34
N LYS A 28 -15.30 -10.20 3.59
CA LYS A 28 -15.73 -9.26 2.56
C LYS A 28 -14.90 -7.99 2.66
N PHE A 29 -14.25 -7.57 1.57
CA PHE A 29 -13.14 -6.61 1.65
C PHE A 29 -13.52 -5.27 2.28
N HIS A 30 -14.68 -4.69 1.94
CA HIS A 30 -15.10 -3.40 2.52
C HIS A 30 -15.47 -3.52 3.99
N GLU A 31 -16.02 -4.66 4.42
CA GLU A 31 -16.35 -4.93 5.82
C GLU A 31 -15.09 -5.14 6.65
N PHE A 32 -14.11 -5.88 6.10
CA PHE A 32 -12.78 -6.03 6.69
C PHE A 32 -12.11 -4.67 6.92
N LEU A 33 -12.12 -3.78 5.91
CA LEU A 33 -11.57 -2.43 6.06
C LEU A 33 -12.36 -1.61 7.10
N GLY A 34 -13.69 -1.67 7.09
CA GLY A 34 -14.52 -0.82 7.94
C GLY A 34 -14.32 0.65 7.59
N ASN A 35 -14.03 1.50 8.58
CA ASN A 35 -13.72 2.93 8.36
C ASN A 35 -12.21 3.24 8.38
N SER A 36 -11.36 2.22 8.49
CA SER A 36 -9.90 2.37 8.52
C SER A 36 -9.32 2.54 7.11
N TRP A 37 -8.08 3.03 7.04
CA TRP A 37 -7.27 2.88 5.84
C TRP A 37 -6.89 1.41 5.62
N GLY A 38 -6.53 1.05 4.39
CA GLY A 38 -6.16 -0.31 4.01
C GLY A 38 -4.88 -0.37 3.19
N ILE A 39 -4.09 -1.42 3.38
CA ILE A 39 -3.05 -1.85 2.44
C ILE A 39 -3.38 -3.28 2.00
N LEU A 40 -3.65 -3.44 0.71
CA LEU A 40 -3.67 -4.74 0.04
C LEU A 40 -2.36 -4.90 -0.72
N PHE A 41 -1.56 -5.90 -0.38
CA PHE A 41 -0.29 -6.15 -1.05
C PHE A 41 -0.14 -7.60 -1.47
N SER A 42 0.26 -7.83 -2.72
CA SER A 42 0.42 -9.19 -3.25
C SER A 42 1.87 -9.65 -3.16
N HIS A 43 2.10 -10.95 -3.19
CA HIS A 43 3.42 -11.56 -3.39
C HIS A 43 3.30 -12.77 -4.33
N PRO A 44 4.30 -13.04 -5.20
CA PRO A 44 4.18 -14.06 -6.24
C PRO A 44 3.81 -15.45 -5.76
N ARG A 45 4.46 -15.90 -4.67
CA ARG A 45 4.30 -17.25 -4.16
C ARG A 45 4.82 -17.39 -2.73
N ASP A 46 4.15 -18.22 -1.96
CA ASP A 46 4.61 -18.73 -0.66
C ASP A 46 5.91 -19.53 -0.82
N PHE A 47 6.64 -19.71 0.29
CA PHE A 47 7.90 -20.46 0.34
C PHE A 47 8.99 -19.94 -0.61
N THR A 48 9.00 -18.64 -0.92
CA THR A 48 10.03 -17.99 -1.74
C THR A 48 10.81 -16.93 -0.96
N PRO A 49 12.13 -16.78 -1.21
CA PRO A 49 13.01 -16.05 -0.30
C PRO A 49 12.66 -14.57 -0.16
N VAL A 50 12.46 -13.85 -1.27
CA VAL A 50 12.13 -12.41 -1.23
C VAL A 50 10.75 -12.18 -0.60
N CYS A 51 9.77 -13.04 -0.85
CA CYS A 51 8.45 -12.91 -0.23
C CYS A 51 8.55 -13.10 1.29
N THR A 52 9.37 -14.05 1.76
CA THR A 52 9.56 -14.29 3.19
C THR A 52 10.17 -13.06 3.87
N THR A 53 11.18 -12.42 3.27
CA THR A 53 11.78 -11.20 3.84
C THR A 53 10.80 -10.03 3.88
N GLU A 54 9.96 -9.88 2.84
CA GLU A 54 8.95 -8.82 2.76
C GLU A 54 7.85 -8.98 3.82
N LEU A 55 7.22 -10.16 3.93
CA LEU A 55 6.16 -10.38 4.90
C LEU A 55 6.70 -10.34 6.33
N ALA A 56 7.93 -10.77 6.54
CA ALA A 56 8.61 -10.63 7.83
C ALA A 56 8.82 -9.15 8.20
N ARG A 57 9.24 -8.31 7.24
CA ARG A 57 9.36 -6.85 7.46
C ARG A 57 8.00 -6.20 7.69
N ALA A 58 6.98 -6.58 6.94
CA ALA A 58 5.60 -6.12 7.12
C ALA A 58 5.09 -6.44 8.53
N ALA A 59 5.34 -7.65 9.03
CA ALA A 59 4.98 -8.07 10.38
C ALA A 59 5.65 -7.20 11.45
N LYS A 60 6.96 -6.96 11.32
CA LYS A 60 7.72 -6.10 12.23
C LYS A 60 7.21 -4.66 12.25
N LEU A 61 6.71 -4.16 11.13
CA LEU A 61 6.15 -2.81 11.01
C LEU A 61 4.64 -2.74 11.28
N HIS A 62 3.97 -3.86 11.54
CA HIS A 62 2.51 -3.90 11.70
C HIS A 62 2.00 -2.87 12.73
N GLU A 63 2.67 -2.75 13.88
CA GLU A 63 2.26 -1.79 14.91
C GLU A 63 2.39 -0.33 14.46
N GLU A 64 3.32 -0.01 13.55
CA GLU A 64 3.42 1.34 12.96
C GLU A 64 2.26 1.66 12.03
N PHE A 65 1.78 0.67 11.26
CA PHE A 65 0.58 0.81 10.43
C PHE A 65 -0.69 0.89 11.30
N LYS A 66 -0.78 0.07 12.34
CA LYS A 66 -1.91 0.07 13.28
C LYS A 66 -2.04 1.41 14.02
N LYS A 67 -0.93 2.02 14.45
CA LYS A 67 -0.93 3.38 15.06
C LYS A 67 -1.54 4.45 14.15
N ARG A 68 -1.54 4.22 12.84
CA ARG A 68 -2.08 5.11 11.80
C ARG A 68 -3.49 4.71 11.36
N ASP A 69 -4.15 3.78 12.06
CA ASP A 69 -5.45 3.22 11.67
C ASP A 69 -5.43 2.63 10.24
N VAL A 70 -4.37 1.89 9.93
CA VAL A 70 -4.20 1.17 8.67
C VAL A 70 -4.29 -0.33 8.91
N LYS A 71 -5.23 -1.00 8.23
CA LYS A 71 -5.33 -2.45 8.20
C LYS A 71 -4.53 -3.01 7.04
N MET A 72 -3.73 -4.04 7.31
CA MET A 72 -2.93 -4.72 6.30
C MET A 72 -3.59 -6.04 5.90
N ILE A 73 -3.46 -6.43 4.63
CA ILE A 73 -3.86 -7.73 4.13
C ILE A 73 -2.95 -8.13 2.95
N ALA A 74 -2.39 -9.33 3.03
CA ALA A 74 -1.55 -9.89 1.98
C ALA A 74 -2.39 -10.73 1.00
N LEU A 75 -1.85 -11.04 -0.18
CA LEU A 75 -2.48 -11.90 -1.19
C LEU A 75 -1.44 -12.68 -1.98
N SER A 76 -1.67 -13.97 -2.17
CA SER A 76 -1.00 -14.74 -3.23
C SER A 76 -1.97 -15.76 -3.83
N ILE A 77 -1.48 -16.50 -4.81
CA ILE A 77 -2.26 -17.52 -5.52
C ILE A 77 -2.21 -18.90 -4.83
N ASP A 78 -1.50 -19.01 -3.70
CA ASP A 78 -1.36 -20.26 -2.96
C ASP A 78 -2.60 -20.52 -2.07
N SER A 79 -2.67 -21.71 -1.49
CA SER A 79 -3.80 -22.11 -0.66
C SER A 79 -3.74 -21.51 0.75
N VAL A 80 -4.89 -21.41 1.44
CA VAL A 80 -4.93 -20.99 2.85
C VAL A 80 -4.11 -21.93 3.76
N GLU A 81 -4.04 -23.22 3.42
CA GLU A 81 -3.21 -24.18 4.17
C GLU A 81 -1.72 -23.86 4.05
N ASP A 82 -1.27 -23.55 2.84
CA ASP A 82 0.12 -23.14 2.58
C ASP A 82 0.44 -21.83 3.30
N HIS A 83 -0.45 -20.84 3.24
CA HIS A 83 -0.28 -19.56 3.95
C HIS A 83 -0.07 -19.76 5.45
N ARG A 84 -0.82 -20.68 6.07
CA ARG A 84 -0.69 -20.98 7.51
C ARG A 84 0.66 -21.61 7.84
N LYS A 85 1.09 -22.60 7.07
CA LYS A 85 2.40 -23.24 7.25
C LYS A 85 3.54 -22.26 7.01
N TRP A 86 3.48 -21.50 5.92
CA TRP A 86 4.52 -20.53 5.56
C TRP A 86 4.59 -19.35 6.54
N SER A 87 3.47 -18.99 7.17
CA SER A 87 3.47 -17.99 8.26
C SER A 87 4.41 -18.38 9.40
N GLU A 88 4.58 -19.67 9.69
CA GLU A 88 5.54 -20.14 10.70
C GLU A 88 6.98 -19.84 10.29
N ASP A 89 7.34 -20.04 9.01
CA ASP A 89 8.66 -19.70 8.47
C ASP A 89 8.93 -18.19 8.51
N ILE A 90 7.94 -17.37 8.14
CA ILE A 90 8.02 -15.90 8.18
C ILE A 90 8.32 -15.41 9.60
N MET A 91 7.57 -15.92 10.58
CA MET A 91 7.74 -15.53 11.97
C MET A 91 9.05 -16.07 12.55
N SER A 92 9.48 -17.27 12.16
CA SER A 92 10.79 -17.84 12.50
C SER A 92 11.94 -16.99 11.93
N PHE A 93 11.84 -16.53 10.68
CA PHE A 93 12.83 -15.65 10.03
C PHE A 93 13.02 -14.34 10.80
N ASN A 94 11.96 -13.83 11.43
CA ASN A 94 12.04 -12.65 12.27
C ASN A 94 12.85 -12.84 13.55
N GLN A 95 13.28 -14.08 13.87
CA GLN A 95 13.89 -14.52 15.12
C GLN A 95 12.98 -14.35 16.34
N ASP A 96 11.69 -14.10 16.12
CA ASP A 96 10.66 -14.16 17.14
C ASP A 96 10.29 -15.63 17.36
N LYS A 97 11.18 -16.36 18.07
CA LYS A 97 11.06 -17.80 18.33
C LYS A 97 9.88 -18.21 19.23
N ALA A 98 9.01 -17.28 19.62
CA ALA A 98 7.86 -17.59 20.47
C ALA A 98 6.72 -16.58 20.27
N CYS A 99 5.54 -17.08 19.87
CA CYS A 99 4.21 -16.53 20.19
C CYS A 99 3.59 -15.43 19.31
N CYS A 100 4.28 -14.83 18.34
CA CYS A 100 3.62 -13.83 17.49
C CYS A 100 2.98 -14.49 16.27
N ALA A 101 1.67 -14.73 16.31
CA ALA A 101 0.90 -15.06 15.12
C ALA A 101 1.05 -13.96 14.06
N MET A 102 0.93 -14.31 12.77
CA MET A 102 0.94 -13.34 11.68
C MET A 102 -0.12 -12.25 11.96
N PRO A 103 0.24 -10.96 12.06
CA PRO A 103 -0.66 -9.94 12.59
C PRO A 103 -1.70 -9.45 11.56
N PHE A 104 -1.58 -9.90 10.31
CA PHE A 104 -2.52 -9.60 9.23
C PHE A 104 -2.88 -10.87 8.45
N PRO A 105 -4.08 -10.93 7.85
CA PRO A 105 -4.49 -12.06 7.03
C PRO A 105 -3.76 -12.12 5.69
N ILE A 106 -3.70 -13.33 5.12
CA ILE A 106 -3.25 -13.60 3.76
C ILE A 106 -4.45 -14.17 2.99
N ILE A 107 -4.81 -13.54 1.87
CA ILE A 107 -5.87 -13.98 0.94
C ILE A 107 -5.32 -15.09 0.05
N ALA A 108 -6.09 -16.17 -0.07
CA ALA A 108 -5.87 -17.20 -1.07
C ALA A 108 -6.64 -16.85 -2.35
N ASP A 109 -5.92 -16.61 -3.45
CA ASP A 109 -6.47 -16.35 -4.79
C ASP A 109 -6.07 -17.48 -5.75
N ASP A 110 -6.38 -18.71 -5.37
CA ASP A 110 -6.08 -19.94 -6.11
C ASP A 110 -6.66 -19.96 -7.53
N LYS A 111 -7.75 -19.23 -7.78
CA LYS A 111 -8.36 -19.06 -9.10
C LYS A 111 -7.83 -17.87 -9.90
N ARG A 112 -6.97 -17.03 -9.29
CA ARG A 112 -6.40 -15.81 -9.89
C ARG A 112 -7.46 -14.77 -10.25
N GLU A 113 -8.67 -14.88 -9.71
CA GLU A 113 -9.79 -14.01 -10.05
C GLU A 113 -9.51 -12.59 -9.56
N LEU A 114 -8.99 -12.44 -8.34
CA LEU A 114 -8.61 -11.14 -7.79
C LEU A 114 -7.37 -10.57 -8.48
N SER A 115 -6.40 -11.43 -8.75
CA SER A 115 -5.16 -11.05 -9.42
C SER A 115 -5.42 -10.51 -10.83
N VAL A 116 -6.34 -11.13 -11.58
CA VAL A 116 -6.79 -10.63 -12.89
C VAL A 116 -7.62 -9.36 -12.73
N LEU A 117 -8.58 -9.35 -11.81
CA LEU A 117 -9.49 -8.21 -11.58
C LEU A 117 -8.75 -6.93 -11.21
N LEU A 118 -7.67 -7.06 -10.43
CA LEU A 118 -6.89 -5.94 -9.93
C LEU A 118 -5.64 -5.64 -10.78
N GLY A 119 -5.45 -6.38 -11.88
CA GLY A 119 -4.31 -6.18 -12.78
C GLY A 119 -2.96 -6.48 -12.13
N MET A 120 -2.91 -7.46 -11.23
CA MET A 120 -1.73 -7.79 -10.42
C MET A 120 -0.83 -8.87 -11.02
N LEU A 121 -1.12 -9.41 -12.20
CA LEU A 121 -0.34 -10.52 -12.76
C LEU A 121 1.03 -10.06 -13.28
N ASP A 122 2.07 -10.82 -12.95
CA ASP A 122 3.42 -10.67 -13.48
C ASP A 122 3.46 -11.32 -14.88
N PRO A 123 3.92 -10.60 -15.92
CA PRO A 123 3.94 -11.15 -17.28
C PRO A 123 4.98 -12.26 -17.49
N ASP A 124 6.05 -12.25 -16.68
CA ASP A 124 7.23 -13.10 -16.86
C ASP A 124 7.21 -14.33 -15.93
N GLU A 125 6.67 -14.17 -14.72
CA GLU A 125 6.61 -15.25 -13.73
C GLU A 125 5.41 -16.18 -13.94
N ARG A 126 5.68 -17.50 -13.94
CA ARG A 126 4.67 -18.53 -14.14
C ARG A 126 4.83 -19.66 -13.13
N ASP A 127 3.72 -20.30 -12.78
CA ASP A 127 3.75 -21.54 -12.03
C ASP A 127 4.21 -22.73 -12.90
N LYS A 128 4.26 -23.91 -12.29
CA LYS A 128 4.68 -25.17 -12.94
C LYS A 128 3.81 -25.56 -14.15
N ASP A 129 2.57 -25.06 -14.19
CA ASP A 129 1.57 -25.34 -15.22
C ASP A 129 1.54 -24.20 -16.27
N GLY A 130 2.45 -23.22 -16.16
CA GLY A 130 2.59 -22.11 -17.09
C GLY A 130 1.65 -20.93 -16.84
N MET A 131 0.90 -20.94 -15.73
CA MET A 131 -0.05 -19.87 -15.39
C MET A 131 0.66 -18.70 -14.72
N PRO A 132 0.35 -17.42 -15.07
CA PRO A 132 1.00 -16.26 -14.47
C PRO A 132 0.86 -16.20 -12.94
N LEU A 133 1.93 -15.81 -12.26
CA LEU A 133 1.91 -15.48 -10.83
C LEU A 133 1.50 -14.02 -10.63
N THR A 134 1.20 -13.62 -9.38
CA THR A 134 1.07 -12.19 -9.05
C THR A 134 2.43 -11.50 -9.02
N ALA A 135 2.49 -10.27 -9.53
CA ALA A 135 3.57 -9.34 -9.27
C ALA A 135 3.55 -8.87 -7.80
N ARG A 136 4.53 -8.04 -7.42
CA ARG A 136 4.60 -7.42 -6.08
C ARG A 136 3.83 -6.11 -6.07
N CYS A 137 2.51 -6.20 -6.06
CA CYS A 137 1.63 -5.04 -6.04
C CYS A 137 1.41 -4.53 -4.62
N VAL A 138 1.19 -3.22 -4.48
CA VAL A 138 0.70 -2.58 -3.25
C VAL A 138 -0.41 -1.64 -3.65
N PHE A 139 -1.57 -1.73 -3.00
CA PHE A 139 -2.69 -0.81 -3.14
C PHE A 139 -2.98 -0.20 -1.77
N VAL A 140 -2.88 1.12 -1.67
CA VAL A 140 -3.27 1.89 -0.48
C VAL A 140 -4.68 2.42 -0.69
N VAL A 141 -5.60 2.05 0.20
CA VAL A 141 -7.03 2.28 0.10
C VAL A 141 -7.48 3.22 1.20
N GLY A 142 -8.22 4.27 0.85
CA GLY A 142 -8.78 5.18 1.83
C GLY A 142 -10.02 4.62 2.54
N PRO A 143 -10.47 5.24 3.64
CA PRO A 143 -11.74 4.93 4.31
C PRO A 143 -12.96 4.98 3.37
N ASP A 144 -12.88 5.81 2.33
CA ASP A 144 -13.87 5.93 1.24
C ASP A 144 -13.81 4.79 0.21
N LYS A 145 -13.02 3.74 0.49
CA LYS A 145 -12.79 2.57 -0.36
C LYS A 145 -12.10 2.86 -1.69
N ARG A 146 -11.61 4.08 -1.88
CA ARG A 146 -10.95 4.49 -3.13
C ARG A 146 -9.46 4.23 -3.09
N LEU A 147 -8.90 3.85 -4.23
CA LEU A 147 -7.46 3.74 -4.41
C LEU A 147 -6.80 5.11 -4.25
N LYS A 148 -5.80 5.21 -3.38
CA LYS A 148 -5.04 6.43 -3.10
C LYS A 148 -3.63 6.39 -3.66
N LEU A 149 -3.05 5.20 -3.73
CA LEU A 149 -1.71 4.97 -4.27
C LEU A 149 -1.57 3.50 -4.67
N SER A 150 -0.87 3.23 -5.76
CA SER A 150 -0.45 1.89 -6.14
C SER A 150 1.03 1.82 -6.50
N ILE A 151 1.67 0.70 -6.18
CA ILE A 151 3.05 0.38 -6.59
C ILE A 151 3.03 -0.99 -7.26
N LEU A 152 3.73 -1.13 -8.39
CA LEU A 152 3.90 -2.39 -9.11
C LEU A 152 5.39 -2.69 -9.23
N TYR A 153 5.89 -3.64 -8.44
CA TYR A 153 7.25 -4.15 -8.54
C TYR A 153 7.25 -5.55 -9.18
N PRO A 154 8.27 -5.91 -9.98
CA PRO A 154 8.40 -7.27 -10.48
C PRO A 154 8.78 -8.24 -9.36
N ALA A 155 8.58 -9.53 -9.57
CA ALA A 155 8.97 -10.56 -8.60
C ALA A 155 10.46 -10.49 -8.20
N THR A 156 11.34 -10.00 -9.06
CA THR A 156 12.78 -9.90 -8.84
C THR A 156 13.19 -8.78 -7.88
N THR A 157 12.32 -7.81 -7.59
CA THR A 157 12.67 -6.62 -6.81
C THR A 157 11.84 -6.54 -5.52
N GLY A 158 12.47 -6.79 -4.37
CA GLY A 158 11.83 -6.61 -3.07
C GLY A 158 11.44 -5.16 -2.78
N ARG A 159 10.29 -4.95 -2.15
CA ARG A 159 9.71 -3.64 -1.83
C ARG A 159 10.36 -3.00 -0.61
N ASN A 160 10.34 -1.67 -0.61
CA ASN A 160 10.72 -0.87 0.54
C ASN A 160 9.48 -0.53 1.39
N PHE A 161 9.32 -1.20 2.54
CA PHE A 161 8.20 -0.92 3.45
C PHE A 161 8.32 0.40 4.22
N ASP A 162 9.52 0.96 4.35
CA ASP A 162 9.68 2.30 4.94
C ASP A 162 9.09 3.36 4.02
N GLU A 163 9.21 3.17 2.71
CA GLU A 163 8.56 4.03 1.72
C GLU A 163 7.03 3.90 1.79
N ILE A 164 6.51 2.67 1.93
CA ILE A 164 5.07 2.43 2.10
C ILE A 164 4.55 3.17 3.35
N LEU A 165 5.28 3.12 4.45
CA LEU A 165 4.91 3.86 5.67
C LEU A 165 4.98 5.38 5.45
N ARG A 166 6.03 5.87 4.79
CA ARG A 166 6.23 7.31 4.49
C ARG A 166 5.11 7.88 3.61
N VAL A 167 4.67 7.14 2.58
CA VAL A 167 3.56 7.60 1.73
C VAL A 167 2.22 7.57 2.45
N ILE A 168 2.01 6.69 3.42
CA ILE A 168 0.82 6.72 4.28
C ILE A 168 0.80 7.99 5.12
N ASP A 169 1.93 8.34 5.74
CA ASP A 169 2.04 9.60 6.49
C ASP A 169 1.71 10.81 5.59
N SER A 170 2.18 10.81 4.35
CA SER A 170 1.83 11.83 3.35
C SER A 170 0.34 11.83 3.00
N LEU A 171 -0.24 10.67 2.66
CA LEU A 171 -1.64 10.55 2.27
C LEU A 171 -2.60 10.98 3.37
N GLN A 172 -2.33 10.61 4.62
CA GLN A 172 -3.17 11.00 5.76
C GLN A 172 -3.03 12.50 6.09
N LEU A 173 -1.82 13.04 6.01
CA LEU A 173 -1.58 14.47 6.18
C LEU A 173 -2.32 15.30 5.12
N THR A 174 -2.19 14.92 3.85
CA THR A 174 -2.78 15.65 2.72
C THR A 174 -4.29 15.45 2.59
N ALA A 175 -4.84 14.39 3.19
CA ALA A 175 -6.29 14.21 3.31
C ALA A 175 -6.93 15.18 4.31
N THR A 176 -6.19 15.63 5.33
CA THR A 176 -6.71 16.47 6.43
C THR A 176 -6.28 17.92 6.33
N LYS A 177 -5.11 18.21 5.74
CA LYS A 177 -4.56 19.55 5.58
C LYS A 177 -4.43 19.92 4.11
N LYS A 178 -4.62 21.20 3.78
CA LYS A 178 -4.49 21.74 2.42
C LYS A 178 -3.01 21.96 2.02
N VAL A 179 -2.23 20.90 2.09
CA VAL A 179 -0.79 20.87 1.80
C VAL A 179 -0.46 19.70 0.86
N ALA A 180 0.76 19.68 0.33
CA ALA A 180 1.34 18.57 -0.41
C ALA A 180 2.76 18.29 0.08
N THR A 181 3.17 17.03 0.18
CA THR A 181 4.54 16.68 0.61
C THR A 181 5.52 16.79 -0.58
N PRO A 182 6.67 17.48 -0.45
CA PRO A 182 7.66 17.57 -1.53
C PRO A 182 8.39 16.24 -1.79
N VAL A 183 9.26 16.24 -2.81
CA VAL A 183 10.16 15.11 -3.10
C VAL A 183 11.00 14.75 -1.86
N ASP A 184 11.21 13.46 -1.64
CA ASP A 184 11.97 12.89 -0.51
C ASP A 184 11.50 13.31 0.90
N TRP A 185 10.29 13.84 1.01
CA TRP A 185 9.72 14.32 2.27
C TRP A 185 9.66 13.21 3.33
N LYS A 186 10.05 13.55 4.55
CA LYS A 186 9.89 12.73 5.76
C LYS A 186 8.96 13.42 6.77
N PRO A 187 8.24 12.64 7.61
CA PRO A 187 7.41 13.19 8.68
C PRO A 187 8.13 14.26 9.52
N GLY A 188 7.48 15.39 9.74
CA GLY A 188 8.01 16.54 10.46
C GLY A 188 8.78 17.55 9.61
N GLN A 189 9.10 17.25 8.34
CA GLN A 189 9.68 18.22 7.41
C GLN A 189 8.61 19.18 6.85
N GLU A 190 9.08 20.31 6.32
CA GLU A 190 8.22 21.28 5.65
C GLU A 190 7.47 20.66 4.47
N VAL A 191 6.25 21.16 4.26
CA VAL A 191 5.34 20.77 3.21
C VAL A 191 5.05 21.95 2.29
N MET A 192 4.53 21.67 1.11
CA MET A 192 4.13 22.68 0.14
C MET A 192 2.70 23.13 0.41
N VAL A 193 2.46 24.44 0.40
CA VAL A 193 1.10 24.99 0.33
C VAL A 193 0.54 24.67 -1.05
N ILE A 194 -0.68 24.12 -1.12
CA ILE A 194 -1.26 23.76 -2.41
C ILE A 194 -1.44 25.01 -3.32
N PRO A 195 -1.24 24.90 -4.64
CA PRO A 195 -1.27 26.06 -5.53
C PRO A 195 -2.62 26.78 -5.61
N SER A 196 -3.71 26.10 -5.26
CA SER A 196 -5.06 26.64 -5.34
C SER A 196 -5.42 27.62 -4.21
N LEU A 197 -4.64 27.67 -3.13
CA LEU A 197 -4.89 28.60 -2.03
C LEU A 197 -4.34 29.99 -2.34
N SER A 198 -5.13 31.03 -2.06
CA SER A 198 -4.63 32.41 -2.03
C SER A 198 -3.64 32.61 -0.87
N ASP A 199 -2.87 33.70 -0.88
CA ASP A 199 -1.98 34.04 0.24
C ASP A 199 -2.77 34.37 1.51
N GLU A 200 -3.96 34.98 1.39
CA GLU A 200 -4.85 35.26 2.51
C GLU A 200 -5.41 33.96 3.13
N GLU A 201 -5.83 33.01 2.30
CA GLU A 201 -6.30 31.70 2.78
C GLU A 201 -5.18 30.91 3.43
N ALA A 202 -3.99 30.88 2.82
CA ALA A 202 -2.83 30.21 3.35
C ALA A 202 -2.42 30.79 4.72
N ASN A 203 -2.40 32.12 4.90
CA ASN A 203 -2.09 32.74 6.19
C ASN A 203 -3.12 32.42 7.29
N LYS A 204 -4.40 32.22 6.93
CA LYS A 204 -5.43 31.78 7.88
C LYS A 204 -5.26 30.31 8.29
N LEU A 205 -4.91 29.45 7.33
CA LEU A 205 -4.76 28.01 7.56
C LEU A 205 -3.43 27.65 8.22
N PHE A 206 -2.38 28.45 7.99
CA PHE A 206 -1.02 28.21 8.49
C PHE A 206 -0.57 29.40 9.36
N PRO A 207 -0.93 29.44 10.66
CA PRO A 207 -0.63 30.57 11.54
C PRO A 207 0.88 30.76 11.82
N ALA A 208 1.68 29.71 11.60
CA ALA A 208 3.14 29.81 11.61
C ALA A 208 3.70 30.52 10.35
N GLY A 209 2.83 30.87 9.39
CA GLY A 209 3.16 31.44 8.10
C GLY A 209 3.61 30.42 7.08
N PHE A 210 3.99 30.92 5.90
CA PHE A 210 4.65 30.16 4.86
C PHE A 210 5.82 30.98 4.28
N THR A 211 6.84 30.27 3.80
CA THR A 211 8.00 30.85 3.13
C THR A 211 7.80 30.74 1.62
N LEU A 212 7.77 31.89 0.94
CA LEU A 212 7.78 31.94 -0.52
C LEU A 212 9.21 31.90 -1.04
N LYS A 213 9.54 30.94 -1.91
CA LYS A 213 10.80 30.92 -2.66
C LYS A 213 10.60 31.59 -4.02
N GLU A 214 11.31 32.69 -4.24
CA GLU A 214 11.31 33.37 -5.53
C GLU A 214 11.96 32.49 -6.61
N VAL A 215 11.39 32.56 -7.81
CA VAL A 215 11.84 31.79 -8.97
C VAL A 215 11.86 32.68 -10.22
N PRO A 216 12.68 32.37 -11.24
CA PRO A 216 12.88 33.25 -12.40
C PRO A 216 11.61 33.60 -13.19
N SER A 217 10.56 32.79 -13.09
CA SER A 217 9.28 33.06 -13.75
C SER A 217 8.45 34.18 -13.10
N GLY A 218 8.85 34.65 -11.91
CA GLY A 218 8.08 35.59 -11.10
C GLY A 218 6.80 35.01 -10.49
N LYS A 219 6.48 33.73 -10.77
CA LYS A 219 5.28 33.06 -10.23
C LYS A 219 5.49 32.67 -8.77
N LYS A 220 4.46 32.89 -7.93
CA LYS A 220 4.51 32.67 -6.48
C LYS A 220 4.00 31.31 -6.02
N TYR A 221 4.45 30.23 -6.65
CA TYR A 221 3.90 28.88 -6.40
C TYR A 221 4.78 27.99 -5.51
N ILE A 222 6.04 28.34 -5.28
CA ILE A 222 6.92 27.59 -4.39
C ILE A 222 6.78 28.14 -2.97
N ARG A 223 5.75 27.67 -2.25
CA ARG A 223 5.44 28.09 -0.88
C ARG A 223 5.61 26.92 0.09
N TYR A 224 6.49 27.06 1.08
CA TYR A 224 6.76 26.07 2.13
C TYR A 224 6.07 26.45 3.43
N THR A 225 5.53 25.50 4.16
CA THR A 225 5.00 25.70 5.51
C THR A 225 5.29 24.49 6.39
N LYS A 226 5.23 24.66 7.71
CA LYS A 226 5.29 23.54 8.64
C LYS A 226 3.90 22.91 8.76
N PRO A 227 3.79 21.57 8.62
CA PRO A 227 2.50 20.89 8.57
C PRO A 227 1.68 21.06 9.83
#